data_AF-V2US45-F1
#
_entry.id   AF-V2US45-F1
#
_cell.length_a   1.000
_cell.length_b   1.000
_cell.length_c   1.000
_cell.angle_alpha   90.00
_cell.angle_beta   90.00
_cell.angle_gamma   90.00
#
_symmetry.space_group_name_H-M   'P 1'
#
loop_
_entity.id
_entity.type
_entity.pdbx_description
1 polymer ?
#
loop_
_entity_poly.entity_id
_entity_poly.type
_entity_poly.pdbx_seq_one_letter_code
_entity_poly.pdbx_strand_id
1 'polypeptide(L)' 'MTVDDLKTFYQVDSDAALARKLKRNRSVIHYWKHSGIPEKTQSYFEVLSKRKLKADLNIAG' A
#
# COMPACT_ATOMS: atom_id res chain seq x y z
N MET A 1 3.58 -6.58 -0.79
CA MET A 1 2.22 -6.00 -0.75
C MET A 1 1.92 -5.14 -1.97
N THR A 2 0.67 -5.13 -2.42
CA THR A 2 0.15 -4.39 -3.59
C THR A 2 -0.87 -3.31 -3.20
N VAL A 3 -1.26 -2.47 -4.16
CA VAL A 3 -2.32 -1.47 -3.95
C VAL A 3 -3.66 -2.13 -3.62
N ASP A 4 -3.95 -3.31 -4.18
CA ASP A 4 -5.19 -4.03 -3.91
C ASP A 4 -5.20 -4.68 -2.52
N ASP A 5 -4.03 -5.06 -1.99
CA ASP A 5 -3.91 -5.46 -0.57
C ASP A 5 -4.25 -4.28 0.36
N LEU A 6 -3.78 -3.08 0.04
CA LEU A 6 -4.14 -1.87 0.78
C LEU A 6 -5.64 -1.60 0.72
N LYS A 7 -6.27 -1.78 -0.45
CA LYS A 7 -7.73 -1.62 -0.58
C LYS A 7 -8.49 -2.60 0.30
N THR A 8 -8.10 -3.87 0.27
CA THR A 8 -8.69 -4.93 1.09
C THR A 8 -8.53 -4.61 2.57
N PHE A 9 -7.34 -4.19 3.00
CA PHE A 9 -7.06 -3.84 4.39
C PHE A 9 -7.84 -2.62 4.89
N TYR A 10 -7.94 -1.58 4.06
CA TYR A 10 -8.68 -0.36 4.40
C TYR A 10 -10.18 -0.43 4.09
N GLN A 11 -10.66 -1.55 3.54
CA GLN A 11 -12.05 -1.78 3.12
C GLN A 11 -12.56 -0.67 2.19
N VAL A 12 -11.81 -0.40 1.12
CA VAL A 12 -12.13 0.64 0.14
C VAL A 12 -12.18 0.06 -1.27
N ASP A 13 -13.19 0.46 -2.04
CA ASP A 13 -13.47 -0.15 -3.35
C ASP A 13 -12.77 0.55 -4.52
N SER A 14 -12.08 1.67 -4.29
CA SER A 14 -11.46 2.46 -5.36
C SER A 14 -10.14 3.11 -4.96
N ASP A 15 -9.28 3.33 -5.96
CA ASP A 15 -8.01 4.06 -5.81
C ASP A 15 -8.22 5.46 -5.23
N ALA A 16 -9.34 6.11 -5.60
CA ALA A 16 -9.71 7.43 -5.09
C ALA A 16 -10.10 7.39 -3.60
N ALA A 17 -10.82 6.36 -3.17
CA ALA A 17 -11.15 6.16 -1.75
C ALA A 17 -9.90 5.85 -0.93
N LEU A 18 -9.00 5.01 -1.46
CA LEU A 18 -7.70 4.71 -0.85
C LEU A 18 -6.84 5.98 -0.70
N ALA A 19 -6.77 6.81 -1.76
CA ALA A 19 -6.06 8.08 -1.72
C ALA A 19 -6.57 9.02 -0.61
N ARG A 20 -7.89 9.13 -0.45
CA ARG A 20 -8.50 9.91 0.63
C ARG A 20 -8.18 9.33 2.01
N LYS A 21 -8.28 8.00 2.17
CA LYS A 21 -7.98 7.31 3.43
C LYS A 21 -6.53 7.51 3.86
N LEU A 22 -5.61 7.44 2.90
CA LEU A 22 -4.17 7.63 3.11
C LEU A 22 -3.73 9.09 3.13
N LYS A 23 -4.64 10.05 2.89
CA LYS A 23 -4.35 11.48 2.70
C LYS A 23 -3.23 11.71 1.66
N ARG A 24 -3.26 10.94 0.57
CA ARG A 24 -2.32 11.04 -0.56
C ARG A 24 -3.05 11.46 -1.83
N ASN A 25 -2.30 11.98 -2.80
CA ASN A 25 -2.83 12.27 -4.12
C ASN A 25 -3.15 10.97 -4.88
N ARG A 26 -4.19 11.01 -5.73
CA ARG A 26 -4.57 9.86 -6.58
C ARG A 26 -3.43 9.42 -7.50
N SER A 27 -2.62 10.37 -7.98
CA SER A 27 -1.45 10.08 -8.82
C SER A 27 -0.42 9.20 -8.10
N VAL A 28 -0.32 9.29 -6.77
CA VAL A 28 0.58 8.44 -5.98
C VAL A 28 0.07 7.00 -5.94
N ILE A 29 -1.24 6.82 -5.76
CA ILE A 29 -1.85 5.48 -5.79
C ILE A 29 -1.72 4.86 -7.19
N HIS A 30 -1.97 5.64 -8.24
CA HIS A 30 -1.76 5.21 -9.62
C HIS A 30 -0.30 4.81 -9.87
N TYR A 31 0.65 5.63 -9.42
CA TYR A 31 2.07 5.30 -9.50
C TYR A 31 2.40 3.99 -8.78
N TRP A 32 1.92 3.78 -7.56
CA TRP A 32 2.14 2.52 -6.84
C TRP A 32 1.53 1.30 -7.53
N LYS A 33 0.42 1.49 -8.25
CA LYS A 33 -0.24 0.41 -8.99
C LYS A 33 0.61 -0.04 -10.20
N HIS A 34 1.28 0.89 -10.86
CA HIS A 34 2.09 0.60 -12.05
C HIS A 34 3.56 0.30 -11.74
N SER A 35 4.14 0.97 -10.75
CA SER A 35 5.56 0.88 -10.40
C SER A 35 5.83 0.10 -9.12
N GLY A 36 4.79 -0.38 -8.44
CA GLY A 36 4.89 -1.00 -7.12
C GLY A 36 4.92 0.02 -5.98
N ILE A 37 4.56 -0.42 -4.78
CA ILE A 37 4.65 0.40 -3.57
C ILE A 37 6.12 0.48 -3.14
N PRO A 38 6.70 1.66 -2.88
CA PRO A 38 8.08 1.78 -2.40
C PRO A 38 8.30 1.03 -1.09
N GLU A 39 9.44 0.36 -0.90
CA GLU A 39 9.77 -0.46 0.27
C GLU A 39 9.60 0.27 1.61
N LYS A 40 10.01 1.55 1.68
CA LYS A 40 9.81 2.40 2.87
C LYS A 40 8.33 2.56 3.22
N THR A 41 7.48 2.70 2.20
CA THR A 41 6.03 2.79 2.36
C THR A 41 5.44 1.44 2.74
N GLN A 42 5.94 0.34 2.15
CA GLN A 42 5.53 -1.01 2.54
C GLN A 42 5.82 -1.29 4.01
N SER A 43 7.02 -0.95 4.47
CA SER A 43 7.44 -1.09 5.88
C SER A 43 6.55 -0.26 6.82
N TYR A 44 6.20 0.97 6.42
CA TYR A 44 5.26 1.81 7.16
C TYR A 44 3.89 1.16 7.31
N PHE A 45 3.35 0.58 6.22
CA PHE A 45 2.08 -0.13 6.26
C PHE A 45 2.14 -1.46 7.01
N GLU A 46 3.27 -2.16 6.99
CA GLU A 46 3.47 -3.37 7.79
C GLU A 46 3.39 -3.08 9.29
N VAL A 47 4.08 -2.02 9.75
CA VAL A 47 4.03 -1.59 11.15
C VAL A 47 2.62 -1.13 11.52
N LEU A 48 1.98 -0.31 10.69
CA LEU A 48 0.61 0.17 10.93
C LEU A 48 -0.42 -0.96 10.97
N SER A 49 -0.25 -1.95 10.12
CA SER A 49 -1.16 -3.09 10.02
C SER A 49 -0.90 -4.16 11.08
N LYS A 50 0.07 -3.94 11.99
CA LYS A 50 0.53 -4.94 12.98
C LYS A 50 0.89 -6.27 12.31
N ARG A 51 1.64 -6.20 11.19
CA ARG A 51 2.07 -7.34 10.35
C ARG A 51 0.94 -8.06 9.60
N LYS A 52 -0.26 -7.48 9.50
CA LYS A 52 -1.33 -8.03 8.65
C LYS A 52 -1.04 -7.84 7.16
N LEU A 53 -0.40 -6.74 6.80
CA LEU A 53 0.18 -6.52 5.47
C LEU A 53 1.67 -6.82 5.58
N LYS A 54 2.15 -7.88 4.93
CA LYS A 54 3.59 -8.16 4.84
C LYS A 54 4.18 -7.31 3.74
N ALA A 55 5.19 -6.50 4.06
CA ALA A 55 6.01 -5.91 3.01
C ALA A 55 6.68 -7.06 2.24
N ASP A 56 6.77 -6.91 0.92
CA ASP A 56 7.65 -7.78 0.13
C ASP A 56 9.06 -7.28 0.40
N LEU A 57 9.57 -7.60 1.59
CA LEU A 57 10.99 -7.51 1.87
C LEU A 57 11.59 -8.63 1.00
N ASN A 58 12.09 -8.27 -0.18
CA ASN A 58 12.99 -9.13 -0.94
C ASN A 58 14.27 -9.29 -0.11
N ILE A 59 14.20 -10.09 0.94
CA ILE A 59 15.36 -10.61 1.64
C ILE A 59 15.83 -11.74 0.73
N ALA A 60 16.75 -11.41 -0.18
CA ALA A 60 17.57 -12.41 -0.83
C ALA A 60 18.31 -13.15 0.30
N GLY A 61 17.89 -14.37 0.57
CA GLY A 61 18.59 -15.33 1.42
C GLY A 61 19.69 -16.03 0.63
#